data_AF-A0A257EZZ8-F1
#
_entry.id   AF-A0A257EZZ8-F1
#
_cell.length_a   1.000
_cell.length_b   1.000
_cell.length_c   1.000
_cell.angle_alpha   90.00
_cell.angle_beta   90.00
_cell.angle_gamma   90.00
#
_symmetry.space_group_name_H-M   'P 1'
#
loop_
_entity.id
_entity.type
_entity.pdbx_description
1 polymer ?
#
loop_
_entity_poly.entity_id
_entity_poly.type
_entity_poly.pdbx_seq_one_letter_code
_entity_poly.pdbx_strand_id
1 'polypeptide(L)'
;MLRCAVPVILLACAPLPALANDADAMRQAISFCFDTEGDVEALTERVKSDGWTAERDEEMGLVNFYTEASADTFGFFATDGSFCHAESMTLSSEDTAMILQEVVAEYEYDFDKDDMGCTMLSFAGFGTATITSGGQDPVCGAENNSAVRFNFE
;
A
#
# COMPACT_ATOMS: atom_id res chain seq x y z
N MET A 1 -3.08 -52.97 -32.51
CA MET A 1 -3.11 -52.42 -31.14
C MET A 1 -2.48 -51.04 -31.19
N LEU A 2 -3.29 -49.98 -31.26
CA LEU A 2 -2.86 -48.61 -31.51
C LEU A 2 -2.68 -47.90 -30.16
N ARG A 3 -1.44 -47.53 -29.81
CA ARG A 3 -1.09 -46.83 -28.58
C ARG A 3 -1.56 -45.37 -28.67
N CYS A 4 -2.59 -45.01 -27.90
CA CYS A 4 -2.91 -43.61 -27.60
C CYS A 4 -1.86 -43.06 -26.64
N ALA A 5 -0.96 -42.23 -27.14
CA ALA A 5 -0.12 -41.38 -26.29
C ALA A 5 -0.93 -40.12 -25.96
N VAL A 6 -1.36 -39.98 -24.71
CA VAL A 6 -1.91 -38.74 -24.17
C VAL A 6 -0.73 -37.84 -23.86
N PRO A 7 -0.58 -36.65 -24.50
CA PRO A 7 0.42 -35.70 -24.05
C PRO A 7 -0.10 -35.05 -22.76
N VAL A 8 0.64 -35.31 -21.68
CA VAL A 8 0.55 -34.61 -20.41
C VAL A 8 0.86 -33.13 -20.66
N ILE A 9 -0.16 -32.28 -20.61
CA ILE A 9 0.02 -30.83 -20.58
C ILE A 9 0.58 -30.50 -19.19
N LEU A 10 1.90 -30.29 -19.11
CA LEU A 10 2.52 -29.65 -17.96
C LEU A 10 2.03 -28.20 -17.90
N LEU A 11 1.09 -27.92 -17.00
CA LEU A 11 0.81 -26.57 -16.53
C LEU A 11 2.08 -26.02 -15.87
N ALA A 12 2.80 -25.17 -16.58
CA ALA A 12 3.84 -24.33 -15.99
C ALA A 12 3.15 -23.21 -15.18
N CYS A 13 2.85 -23.49 -13.92
CA CYS A 13 2.35 -22.54 -12.94
C CYS A 13 3.49 -22.21 -11.97
N ALA A 14 4.15 -21.07 -12.14
CA ALA A 14 4.90 -20.29 -11.12
C ALA A 14 5.65 -19.16 -11.83
N PRO A 15 5.48 -17.88 -11.42
CA PRO A 15 5.65 -17.44 -10.04
C PRO A 15 4.48 -16.57 -9.55
N LEU A 16 3.49 -17.16 -8.90
CA LEU A 16 2.41 -16.43 -8.21
C LEU A 16 2.71 -15.97 -6.76
N PRO A 17 3.63 -16.59 -5.98
CA PRO A 17 3.68 -16.25 -4.55
C PRO A 17 4.29 -14.86 -4.28
N ALA A 18 5.20 -14.37 -5.13
CA ALA A 18 5.85 -13.07 -4.89
C ALA A 18 4.89 -11.88 -5.06
N LEU A 19 4.05 -11.88 -6.11
CA LEU A 19 3.08 -10.80 -6.35
C LEU A 19 1.90 -10.84 -5.37
N ALA A 20 1.47 -12.05 -4.97
CA ALA A 20 0.43 -12.18 -3.95
C ALA A 20 0.90 -11.63 -2.60
N ASN A 21 2.16 -11.87 -2.24
CA ASN A 21 2.74 -11.32 -1.02
C ASN A 21 2.79 -9.79 -1.04
N ASP A 22 3.06 -9.17 -2.20
CA ASP A 22 3.16 -7.72 -2.29
C ASP A 22 1.79 -7.03 -2.20
N ALA A 23 0.77 -7.55 -2.89
CA ALA A 23 -0.59 -7.05 -2.78
C ALA A 23 -1.14 -7.17 -1.35
N ASP A 24 -0.87 -8.30 -0.67
CA ASP A 24 -1.29 -8.50 0.73
C ASP A 24 -0.52 -7.60 1.70
N ALA A 25 0.77 -7.34 1.45
CA ALA A 25 1.56 -6.39 2.22
C ALA A 25 1.05 -4.95 2.01
N MET A 26 0.74 -4.56 0.77
CA MET A 26 0.22 -3.23 0.44
C MET A 26 -1.15 -3.00 1.08
N ARG A 27 -2.03 -4.02 1.05
CA ARG A 27 -3.32 -3.96 1.75
C ARG A 27 -3.15 -3.72 3.25
N GLN A 28 -2.22 -4.42 3.89
CA GLN A 28 -1.91 -4.23 5.30
C GLN A 28 -1.33 -2.83 5.57
N ALA A 29 -0.35 -2.38 4.78
CA ALA A 29 0.25 -1.06 4.92
C ALA A 29 -0.79 0.07 4.81
N ILE A 30 -1.68 -0.01 3.81
CA ILE A 30 -2.81 0.92 3.66
C ILE A 30 -3.73 0.84 4.88
N SER A 31 -4.07 -0.36 5.37
CA SER A 31 -4.91 -0.50 6.57
C SER A 31 -4.28 0.09 7.83
N PHE A 32 -2.95 -0.01 8.00
CA PHE A 32 -2.26 0.61 9.14
C PHE A 32 -2.41 2.13 9.09
N CYS A 33 -2.17 2.73 7.94
CA CYS A 33 -2.36 4.16 7.75
C CYS A 33 -3.81 4.59 7.99
N PHE A 34 -4.76 3.84 7.43
CA PHE A 34 -6.16 4.20 7.48
C PHE A 34 -6.78 4.01 8.88
N ASP A 35 -6.58 2.85 9.51
CA ASP A 35 -7.23 2.50 10.78
C ASP A 35 -6.75 3.34 11.98
N THR A 36 -5.62 4.02 11.86
CA THR A 36 -4.95 4.71 12.97
C THR A 36 -5.08 6.22 12.89
N GLU A 37 -5.52 6.76 11.76
CA GLU A 37 -5.89 8.17 11.60
C GLU A 37 -4.81 9.17 12.08
N GLY A 38 -3.53 8.83 11.90
CA GLY A 38 -2.40 9.66 12.33
C GLY A 38 -1.98 9.51 13.79
N ASP A 39 -2.62 8.64 14.58
CA ASP A 39 -2.15 8.28 15.92
C ASP A 39 -0.86 7.46 15.83
N VAL A 40 0.27 8.16 16.06
CA VAL A 40 1.63 7.63 15.97
C VAL A 40 1.86 6.44 16.90
N GLU A 41 1.25 6.44 18.10
CA GLU A 41 1.42 5.36 19.08
C GLU A 41 0.61 4.14 18.66
N ALA A 42 -0.67 4.33 18.31
CA ALA A 42 -1.54 3.26 17.82
C ALA A 42 -1.01 2.63 16.52
N LEU A 43 -0.49 3.43 15.60
CA LEU A 43 0.09 2.94 14.35
C LEU A 43 1.37 2.14 14.61
N THR A 44 2.26 2.63 15.48
CA THR A 44 3.47 1.87 15.85
C THR A 44 3.11 0.54 16.51
N GLU A 45 2.11 0.52 17.39
CA GLU A 45 1.65 -0.70 18.05
C GLU A 45 1.04 -1.68 17.04
N ARG A 46 0.18 -1.20 16.15
CA ARG A 46 -0.48 -2.01 15.11
C ARG A 46 0.52 -2.64 14.14
N VAL A 47 1.48 -1.85 13.64
CA VAL A 47 2.54 -2.36 12.76
C VAL A 47 3.28 -3.51 13.45
N LYS A 48 3.68 -3.32 14.72
CA LYS A 48 4.41 -4.35 15.46
C LYS A 48 3.56 -5.57 15.81
N SER A 49 2.27 -5.40 16.15
CA SER A 49 1.37 -6.52 16.46
C SER A 49 1.18 -7.44 15.27
N ASP A 50 1.20 -6.88 14.07
CA ASP A 50 0.96 -7.59 12.82
C ASP A 50 2.26 -8.17 12.22
N GLY A 51 3.36 -8.12 13.00
CA GLY A 51 4.64 -8.74 12.65
C GLY A 51 5.53 -7.92 11.73
N TRP A 52 5.21 -6.64 11.51
CA TRP A 52 6.05 -5.72 10.78
C TRP A 52 7.08 -5.07 11.70
N THR A 53 8.17 -4.60 11.11
CA THR A 53 9.17 -3.79 11.80
C THR A 53 8.76 -2.32 11.73
N ALA A 54 8.99 -1.57 12.81
CA ALA A 54 8.85 -0.11 12.84
C ALA A 54 10.13 0.52 13.39
N GLU A 55 10.81 1.32 12.56
CA GLU A 55 12.09 1.95 12.87
C GLU A 55 11.97 3.48 12.81
N ARG A 56 12.30 4.14 13.92
CA ARG A 56 12.25 5.61 14.00
C ARG A 56 13.51 6.21 13.39
N ASP A 57 13.32 7.18 12.51
CA ASP A 57 14.35 8.06 11.97
C ASP A 57 14.14 9.47 12.56
N GLU A 58 14.92 9.80 13.59
CA GLU A 58 14.81 11.09 14.28
C GLU A 58 15.30 12.27 13.43
N GLU A 59 16.17 12.04 12.46
CA GLU A 59 16.70 13.09 11.58
C GLU A 59 15.63 13.51 10.57
N MET A 60 14.92 12.54 10.02
CA MET A 60 13.86 12.77 9.03
C MET A 60 12.50 13.07 9.67
N GLY A 61 12.34 12.82 10.97
CA GLY A 61 11.07 12.99 11.67
C GLY A 61 10.03 11.94 11.24
N LEU A 62 10.48 10.75 10.85
CA LEU A 62 9.65 9.67 10.31
C LEU A 62 9.79 8.40 11.15
N VAL A 63 8.80 7.52 11.02
CA VAL A 63 8.93 6.11 11.41
C VAL A 63 8.69 5.29 10.15
N ASN A 64 9.70 4.53 9.74
CA ASN A 64 9.63 3.62 8.61
C ASN A 64 9.04 2.28 9.09
N PHE A 65 8.22 1.65 8.27
CA PHE A 65 7.71 0.31 8.52
C PHE A 65 7.81 -0.59 7.30
N TYR A 66 8.15 -1.85 7.52
CA TYR A 66 8.37 -2.85 6.48
C TYR A 66 8.21 -4.25 7.04
N THR A 67 8.07 -5.23 6.14
CA THR A 67 7.91 -6.64 6.50
C THR A 67 8.86 -7.53 5.70
N GLU A 68 9.37 -8.59 6.31
CA GLU A 68 10.17 -9.59 5.59
C GLU A 68 9.32 -10.41 4.61
N ALA A 69 7.98 -10.31 4.68
CA ALA A 69 7.07 -10.99 3.77
C ALA A 69 7.06 -10.39 2.36
N SER A 70 7.37 -9.10 2.22
CA SER A 70 7.56 -8.41 0.94
C SER A 70 8.74 -7.44 1.03
N ALA A 71 9.73 -7.62 0.14
CA ALA A 71 10.83 -6.68 0.00
C ALA A 71 10.45 -5.44 -0.83
N ASP A 72 9.30 -5.48 -1.51
CA ASP A 72 8.89 -4.46 -2.47
C ASP A 72 7.83 -3.51 -1.90
N THR A 73 7.18 -3.85 -0.78
CA THR A 73 6.24 -2.98 -0.07
C THR A 73 6.80 -2.51 1.26
N PHE A 74 6.71 -1.20 1.49
CA PHE A 74 7.09 -0.54 2.73
C PHE A 74 6.21 0.67 2.95
N GLY A 75 6.39 1.34 4.07
CA GLY A 75 5.76 2.62 4.31
C GLY A 75 6.50 3.44 5.35
N PHE A 76 6.01 4.65 5.56
CA PHE A 76 6.53 5.53 6.59
C PHE A 76 5.45 6.52 7.02
N PHE A 77 5.51 6.97 8.26
CA PHE A 77 4.58 7.96 8.81
C PHE A 77 5.32 9.04 9.58
N ALA A 78 4.75 10.23 9.57
CA ALA A 78 5.31 11.37 10.26
C ALA A 78 5.22 11.19 11.77
N THR A 79 6.29 11.54 12.48
CA THR A 79 6.33 11.47 13.94
C THR A 79 5.41 12.49 14.63
N ASP A 80 4.91 13.47 13.90
CA ASP A 80 3.89 14.42 14.34
C ASP A 80 2.45 14.00 13.98
N GLY A 81 2.28 12.84 13.31
CA GLY A 81 0.98 12.32 12.91
C GLY A 81 0.37 12.99 11.69
N SER A 82 1.08 13.87 10.98
CA SER A 82 0.52 14.62 9.85
C SER A 82 0.22 13.79 8.61
N PHE A 83 0.95 12.69 8.39
CA PHE A 83 0.72 11.81 7.24
C PHE A 83 1.21 10.38 7.48
N CYS A 84 0.67 9.45 6.70
CA CYS A 84 1.15 8.08 6.56
C CYS A 84 1.21 7.69 5.08
N HIS A 85 2.27 7.01 4.67
CA HIS A 85 2.56 6.66 3.29
C HIS A 85 2.81 5.16 3.19
N ALA A 86 2.14 4.50 2.26
CA ALA A 86 2.39 3.13 1.86
C ALA A 86 2.88 3.13 0.41
N GLU A 87 3.91 2.35 0.10
CA GLU A 87 4.55 2.31 -1.22
C GLU A 87 4.87 0.87 -1.63
N SER A 88 4.65 0.57 -2.90
CA SER A 88 5.10 -0.66 -3.55
C SER A 88 5.99 -0.34 -4.76
N MET A 89 7.07 -1.09 -4.89
CA MET A 89 7.99 -1.05 -6.03
C MET A 89 7.60 -2.01 -7.16
N THR A 90 6.46 -2.70 -7.07
CA THR A 90 6.01 -3.64 -8.11
C THR A 90 4.56 -3.48 -8.54
N LEU A 91 3.68 -3.02 -7.65
CA LEU A 91 2.26 -2.82 -7.97
C LEU A 91 2.05 -1.55 -8.78
N SER A 92 1.19 -1.64 -9.79
CA SER A 92 0.75 -0.47 -10.53
C SER A 92 -0.12 0.46 -9.67
N SER A 93 -0.27 1.72 -10.08
CA SER A 93 -1.21 2.63 -9.42
C SER A 93 -2.67 2.16 -9.55
N GLU A 94 -3.00 1.39 -10.59
CA GLU A 94 -4.33 0.79 -10.75
C GLU A 94 -4.59 -0.32 -9.74
N ASP A 95 -3.64 -1.24 -9.56
CA ASP A 95 -3.73 -2.32 -8.56
C ASP A 95 -3.87 -1.72 -7.15
N THR A 96 -3.03 -0.74 -6.82
CA THR A 96 -3.07 -0.05 -5.53
C THR A 96 -4.36 0.73 -5.32
N ALA A 97 -4.95 1.32 -6.37
CA ALA A 97 -6.26 1.96 -6.29
C ALA A 97 -7.38 0.96 -5.93
N MET A 98 -7.34 -0.25 -6.50
CA MET A 98 -8.28 -1.31 -6.16
C MET A 98 -8.12 -1.75 -4.70
N ILE A 99 -6.88 -1.93 -4.24
CA ILE A 99 -6.59 -2.30 -2.85
C ILE A 99 -7.07 -1.20 -1.89
N LEU A 100 -6.82 0.08 -2.20
CA LEU A 100 -7.33 1.18 -1.38
C LEU A 100 -8.86 1.13 -1.28
N GLN A 101 -9.55 0.96 -2.40
CA GLN A 101 -11.02 0.83 -2.41
C GLN A 101 -11.52 -0.38 -1.63
N GLU A 102 -10.80 -1.50 -1.63
CA GLU A 102 -11.12 -2.66 -0.80
C GLU A 102 -11.00 -2.33 0.70
N VAL A 103 -9.93 -1.66 1.11
CA VAL A 103 -9.68 -1.30 2.52
C VAL A 103 -10.75 -0.33 3.04
N VAL A 104 -11.14 0.65 2.23
CA VAL A 104 -12.08 1.71 2.66
C VAL A 104 -13.52 1.44 2.25
N ALA A 105 -13.84 0.23 1.79
CA ALA A 105 -15.13 -0.11 1.18
C ALA A 105 -16.35 0.16 2.08
N GLU A 106 -16.18 0.15 3.40
CA GLU A 106 -17.25 0.36 4.39
C GLU A 106 -17.41 1.84 4.80
N TYR A 107 -16.56 2.74 4.29
CA TYR A 107 -16.50 4.14 4.69
C TYR A 107 -17.09 5.07 3.62
N GLU A 108 -17.67 6.18 4.06
CA GLU A 108 -18.10 7.25 3.15
C GLU A 108 -16.89 8.10 2.75
N TYR A 109 -16.70 8.29 1.44
CA TYR A 109 -15.66 9.14 0.88
C TYR A 109 -16.12 9.79 -0.42
N ASP A 110 -15.54 10.94 -0.73
CA ASP A 110 -15.71 11.63 -2.00
C ASP A 110 -14.47 11.45 -2.89
N PHE A 111 -14.71 11.29 -4.19
CA PHE A 111 -13.63 11.34 -5.18
C PHE A 111 -13.30 12.79 -5.50
N ASP A 112 -12.02 13.14 -5.41
CA ASP A 112 -11.48 14.45 -5.76
C ASP A 112 -10.13 14.31 -6.47
N LYS A 113 -9.48 15.45 -6.73
CA LYS A 113 -8.15 15.58 -7.29
C LYS A 113 -7.26 16.38 -6.34
N ASP A 114 -6.02 15.94 -6.19
CA ASP A 114 -4.99 16.75 -5.53
C ASP A 114 -4.55 17.93 -6.43
N ASP A 115 -3.64 18.77 -5.93
CA ASP A 115 -3.08 19.92 -6.67
C ASP A 115 -2.37 19.52 -7.98
N MET A 116 -1.95 18.27 -8.12
CA MET A 116 -1.31 17.72 -9.31
C MET A 116 -2.29 17.04 -10.28
N GLY A 117 -3.57 16.93 -9.92
CA GLY A 117 -4.60 16.24 -10.70
C GLY A 117 -4.65 14.72 -10.50
N CYS A 118 -3.94 14.20 -9.50
CA CYS A 118 -3.94 12.79 -9.13
C CYS A 118 -5.21 12.43 -8.35
N THR A 119 -5.62 11.18 -8.43
CA THR A 119 -6.87 10.73 -7.77
C THR A 119 -6.70 10.77 -6.26
N MET A 120 -7.63 11.46 -5.60
CA MET A 120 -7.68 11.62 -4.16
C MET A 120 -9.04 11.14 -3.65
N LEU A 121 -9.05 10.42 -2.54
CA LEU A 121 -10.24 10.13 -1.76
C LEU A 121 -10.26 11.09 -0.57
N SER A 122 -11.39 11.75 -0.33
CA SER A 122 -11.58 12.64 0.82
C SER A 122 -12.57 12.00 1.78
N PHE A 123 -12.20 11.90 3.06
CA PHE A 123 -13.03 11.34 4.11
C PHE A 123 -13.36 12.43 5.13
N ALA A 124 -14.64 12.66 5.36
CA ALA A 124 -15.08 13.76 6.21
C ALA A 124 -14.61 13.60 7.66
N GLY A 125 -13.80 14.56 8.14
CA GLY A 125 -13.30 14.57 9.53
C GLY A 125 -12.16 13.59 9.81
N PHE A 126 -11.56 12.99 8.78
CA PHE A 126 -10.42 12.08 8.86
C PHE A 126 -9.21 12.61 8.09
N GLY A 127 -9.44 13.07 6.84
CA GLY A 127 -8.38 13.52 5.96
C GLY A 127 -8.52 13.01 4.53
N THR A 128 -7.40 12.88 3.83
CA THR A 128 -7.38 12.49 2.41
C THR A 128 -6.43 11.33 2.15
N ALA A 129 -6.69 10.55 1.09
CA ALA A 129 -5.79 9.52 0.58
C ALA A 129 -5.52 9.76 -0.91
N THR A 130 -4.28 10.01 -1.29
CA THR A 130 -3.89 10.27 -2.69
C THR A 130 -3.10 9.10 -3.25
N ILE A 131 -3.46 8.63 -4.44
CA ILE A 131 -2.78 7.54 -5.14
C ILE A 131 -1.84 8.13 -6.20
N THR A 132 -0.58 7.69 -6.19
CA THR A 132 0.46 8.09 -7.16
C THR A 132 1.35 6.91 -7.55
N SER A 133 2.37 7.17 -8.38
CA SER A 133 3.58 6.35 -8.45
C SER A 133 4.38 6.47 -7.15
N GLY A 134 5.28 5.52 -6.89
CA GLY A 134 6.25 5.64 -5.80
C GLY A 134 7.38 6.64 -6.09
N GLY A 135 8.28 6.83 -5.12
CA GLY A 135 9.48 7.66 -5.23
C GLY A 135 9.29 9.15 -4.93
N GLN A 136 10.37 9.92 -5.12
CA GLN A 136 10.47 11.32 -4.69
C GLN A 136 9.72 12.31 -5.58
N ASP A 137 9.56 11.99 -6.86
CA ASP A 137 8.86 12.83 -7.84
C ASP A 137 7.66 12.05 -8.39
N PRO A 138 6.60 11.86 -7.59
CA PRO A 138 5.49 11.00 -7.96
C PRO A 138 4.66 11.59 -9.11
N VAL A 139 4.17 10.72 -9.98
CA VAL A 139 3.20 11.03 -11.04
C VAL A 139 1.87 10.30 -10.75
N CYS A 140 0.77 10.72 -11.38
CA CYS A 140 -0.55 10.18 -11.03
C CYS A 140 -0.78 8.70 -11.39
N GLY A 141 0.11 8.08 -12.16
CA GLY A 141 -0.03 6.68 -12.53
C GLY A 141 1.28 6.08 -13.01
N ALA A 142 1.55 4.85 -12.60
CA ALA A 142 2.65 4.03 -13.09
C ALA A 142 2.25 2.56 -13.16
N GLU A 143 2.90 1.82 -14.06
CA GLU A 143 2.61 0.40 -14.35
C GLU A 143 3.35 -0.56 -13.41
N ASN A 144 4.36 -0.09 -12.71
CA ASN A 144 5.32 -0.94 -11.99
C ASN A 144 5.78 -0.36 -10.65
N ASN A 145 5.15 0.69 -10.16
CA ASN A 145 5.28 1.15 -8.80
C ASN A 145 4.06 2.01 -8.42
N SER A 146 3.83 2.17 -7.14
CA SER A 146 2.69 2.94 -6.65
C SER A 146 2.86 3.34 -5.21
N ALA A 147 2.12 4.37 -4.81
CA ALA A 147 2.02 4.78 -3.43
C ALA A 147 0.60 5.27 -3.10
N VAL A 148 0.24 5.16 -1.82
CA VAL A 148 -0.90 5.84 -1.23
C VAL A 148 -0.40 6.70 -0.09
N ARG A 149 -0.67 8.00 -0.16
CA ARG A 149 -0.37 8.95 0.92
C ARG A 149 -1.66 9.42 1.57
N PHE A 150 -1.78 9.12 2.85
CA PHE A 150 -2.79 9.67 3.73
C PHE A 150 -2.28 10.97 4.35
N ASN A 151 -3.06 12.05 4.27
CA ASN A 151 -2.83 13.27 5.04
C ASN A 151 -3.99 13.46 6.02
N PHE A 152 -3.69 13.69 7.29
CA PHE A 152 -4.67 13.76 8.37
C PHE A 152 -4.92 15.22 8.80
N GLU A 153 -6.12 15.51 9.32
CA GLU A 153 -6.56 16.86 9.76
C GLU A 153 -6.28 17.17 11.24
#